data_AF-A0A3D3L6M0-F1
#
_entry.id   AF-A0A3D3L6M0-F1
#
_cell.length_a   1.000
_cell.length_b   1.000
_cell.length_c   1.000
_cell.angle_alpha   90.00
_cell.angle_beta   90.00
_cell.angle_gamma   90.00
#
_symmetry.space_group_name_H-M   'P 1'
#
loop_
_entity.id
_entity.type
_entity.pdbx_description
1 polymer ?
#
loop_
_entity_poly.entity_id
_entity_poly.type
_entity_poly.pdbx_seq_one_letter_code
_entity_poly.pdbx_strand_id
1 'polypeptide(L)'
;MRTPTPSKRGFTFVEAVFTIAIIGIMSALAVSAISNGARDANRVVARQQQAALQEALHVWVMAQTRNATTGQVQGLGSIRATYNALATTSARFNLLLPNPSAVDVNARSGFLDQTTADHFLEYTTGTDRLKTAALSGAKQHLTLPAWQDGDLPRVELVND
;
A
#
# COMPACT_ATOMS: atom_id res chain seq x y z
N MET A 1 64.15 1.70 38.97
CA MET A 1 62.83 1.34 39.53
C MET A 1 61.90 1.03 38.34
N ARG A 2 61.60 -0.24 38.06
CA ARG A 2 60.83 -0.66 36.87
C ARG A 2 59.40 -0.99 37.31
N THR A 3 58.41 -0.26 36.82
CA THR A 3 57.00 -0.51 37.12
C THR A 3 56.53 -1.77 36.40
N PRO A 4 55.81 -2.69 37.08
CA PRO A 4 55.25 -3.86 36.42
C PRO A 4 54.18 -3.42 35.42
N THR A 5 54.30 -3.84 34.16
CA THR A 5 53.28 -3.65 33.15
C THR A 5 52.11 -4.61 33.41
N PRO A 6 50.85 -4.15 33.40
CA PRO A 6 49.71 -5.02 33.63
C PRO A 6 49.59 -6.08 32.53
N SER A 7 49.44 -7.34 32.91
CA SER A 7 49.16 -8.43 31.97
C SER A 7 47.76 -8.23 31.38
N LYS A 8 47.65 -7.98 30.08
CA LYS A 8 46.36 -8.04 29.38
C LYS A 8 45.88 -9.49 29.37
N ARG A 9 44.93 -9.83 30.24
CA ARG A 9 44.25 -11.14 30.21
C ARG A 9 43.36 -11.17 28.97
N GLY A 10 43.60 -12.13 28.08
CA GLY A 10 42.73 -12.40 26.94
C GLY A 10 41.46 -13.14 27.35
N PHE A 11 40.48 -13.17 26.46
CA PHE A 11 39.22 -13.88 26.64
C PHE A 11 39.46 -15.39 26.83
N THR A 12 38.80 -16.01 27.80
CA THR A 12 38.86 -17.47 27.94
C THR A 12 37.92 -18.15 26.95
N PHE A 13 38.20 -19.39 26.53
CA PHE A 13 37.35 -20.11 25.58
C PHE A 13 35.90 -20.26 26.10
N VAL A 14 35.74 -20.56 27.38
CA VAL A 14 34.42 -20.69 28.03
C VAL A 14 33.67 -19.35 28.00
N GLU A 15 34.35 -18.26 28.33
CA GLU A 15 33.78 -16.91 28.27
C GLU A 15 33.35 -16.56 26.83
N ALA A 16 34.17 -16.92 25.82
CA ALA A 16 33.89 -16.67 24.40
C ALA A 16 32.63 -17.41 23.95
N VAL A 17 32.53 -18.71 24.26
CA VAL A 17 31.37 -19.53 23.89
C VAL A 17 30.11 -19.03 24.56
N PHE A 18 30.17 -18.69 25.85
CA PHE A 18 29.00 -18.18 26.58
C PHE A 18 28.54 -16.82 26.04
N THR A 19 29.48 -15.94 25.70
CA THR A 19 29.17 -14.62 25.12
C THR A 19 28.49 -14.76 23.76
N ILE A 20 29.02 -15.62 22.88
CA ILE A 20 28.40 -15.88 21.57
C ILE A 20 27.02 -16.50 21.73
N ALA A 21 26.84 -17.42 22.69
CA ALA A 21 25.54 -18.02 22.97
C ALA A 21 24.50 -16.98 23.42
N ILE A 22 24.86 -16.09 24.35
CA ILE A 22 23.96 -15.02 24.80
C ILE A 22 23.63 -14.06 23.66
N ILE A 23 24.63 -13.62 22.90
CA ILE A 23 24.41 -12.72 21.75
C ILE A 23 23.49 -13.40 20.74
N GLY A 24 23.71 -14.69 20.42
CA GLY A 24 22.87 -15.44 19.49
C GLY A 24 21.41 -15.50 19.92
N ILE A 25 21.14 -15.79 21.20
CA ILE A 25 19.78 -15.83 21.74
C ILE A 25 19.13 -14.44 21.71
N MET A 26 19.85 -13.41 22.18
CA MET A 26 19.33 -12.04 22.20
C MET A 26 19.07 -11.50 20.79
N SER A 27 19.96 -11.77 19.84
CA SER A 27 19.79 -11.38 18.44
C SER A 27 18.57 -12.06 17.81
N ALA A 28 18.34 -13.35 18.07
CA ALA A 28 17.16 -14.04 17.54
C ALA A 28 15.84 -13.43 18.04
N LEU A 29 15.76 -13.08 19.33
CA LEU A 29 14.60 -12.42 19.92
C LEU A 29 14.40 -11.00 19.37
N ALA A 30 15.49 -10.23 19.28
CA ALA A 30 15.46 -8.87 18.75
C ALA A 30 14.99 -8.83 17.29
N VAL A 31 15.52 -9.71 16.43
CA VAL A 31 15.09 -9.82 15.03
C VAL A 31 13.61 -10.20 14.92
N SER A 32 13.14 -11.12 15.77
CA SER A 32 11.73 -11.52 15.78
C SER A 32 10.80 -10.36 16.17
N ALA A 33 11.15 -9.60 17.21
CA ALA A 33 10.39 -8.44 17.64
C ALA A 33 10.33 -7.35 16.56
N ILE A 34 11.47 -7.04 15.94
CA ILE A 34 11.56 -6.06 14.85
C ILE A 34 10.75 -6.52 13.63
N SER A 35 10.83 -7.81 13.27
CA SER A 35 10.09 -8.36 12.13
C SER A 35 8.57 -8.28 12.33
N ASN A 36 8.09 -8.57 13.54
CA ASN A 36 6.68 -8.44 13.87
C ASN A 36 6.24 -6.97 13.84
N GLY A 37 7.02 -6.08 14.46
CA GLY A 37 6.75 -4.64 14.43
C GLY A 37 6.71 -4.07 13.01
N ALA A 38 7.62 -4.50 12.12
CA ALA A 38 7.63 -4.11 10.72
C ALA A 38 6.39 -4.59 9.97
N ARG A 39 5.93 -5.84 10.19
CA ARG A 39 4.69 -6.35 9.58
C ARG A 39 3.46 -5.60 10.06
N ASP A 40 3.38 -5.26 11.33
CA ASP A 40 2.26 -4.52 11.88
C ASP A 40 2.23 -3.08 11.36
N ALA A 41 3.38 -2.43 11.28
CA ALA A 41 3.51 -1.12 10.64
C ALA A 41 3.06 -1.19 9.16
N ASN A 42 3.52 -2.18 8.40
CA ASN A 42 3.09 -2.39 7.02
C ASN A 42 1.58 -2.60 6.90
N ARG A 43 0.95 -3.34 7.82
CA ARG A 43 -0.51 -3.54 7.86
C ARG A 43 -1.26 -2.24 8.13
N VAL A 44 -0.76 -1.39 9.04
CA VAL A 44 -1.37 -0.08 9.32
C VAL A 44 -1.29 0.81 8.08
N VAL A 45 -0.13 0.87 7.43
CA VAL A 45 0.05 1.64 6.18
C VAL A 45 -0.81 1.09 5.05
N ALA A 46 -0.93 -0.24 4.91
CA ALA A 46 -1.82 -0.86 3.93
C ALA A 46 -3.29 -0.47 4.15
N ARG A 47 -3.74 -0.39 5.41
CA ARG A 47 -5.10 0.08 5.75
C ARG A 47 -5.29 1.56 5.43
N GLN A 48 -4.29 2.40 5.68
CA GLN A 48 -4.33 3.81 5.29
C GLN A 48 -4.40 3.97 3.77
N GLN A 49 -3.62 3.19 3.02
CA GLN A 49 -3.68 3.16 1.56
C GLN A 49 -5.03 2.68 1.04
N GLN A 50 -5.64 1.67 1.67
CA GLN A 50 -7.01 1.23 1.37
C GLN A 50 -8.00 2.38 1.56
N ALA A 51 -7.91 3.11 2.68
CA ALA A 51 -8.79 4.25 2.97
C ALA A 51 -8.60 5.40 1.98
N ALA A 52 -7.35 5.71 1.60
CA ALA A 52 -7.05 6.73 0.61
C ALA A 52 -7.64 6.38 -0.78
N LEU A 53 -7.51 5.12 -1.22
CA LEU A 53 -8.15 4.66 -2.46
C LEU A 53 -9.68 4.67 -2.36
N GLN A 54 -10.23 4.30 -1.20
CA GLN A 54 -11.68 4.29 -1.00
C GLN A 54 -12.25 5.71 -1.09
N GLU A 55 -11.56 6.69 -0.50
CA GLU A 55 -11.93 8.09 -0.59
C GLU A 55 -11.83 8.60 -2.03
N ALA A 56 -10.72 8.32 -2.72
CA ALA A 56 -10.54 8.69 -4.13
C ALA A 56 -11.65 8.12 -5.02
N LEU A 57 -12.04 6.87 -4.79
CA LEU A 57 -13.11 6.20 -5.52
C LEU A 57 -14.48 6.83 -5.23
N HIS A 58 -14.75 7.21 -3.98
CA HIS A 58 -15.97 7.92 -3.63
C HIS A 58 -16.04 9.30 -4.29
N VAL A 59 -14.96 10.08 -4.24
CA VAL A 59 -14.87 11.39 -4.90
C VAL A 59 -15.02 11.25 -6.41
N TRP A 60 -14.42 10.23 -7.04
CA TRP A 60 -14.60 9.93 -8.45
C TRP A 60 -16.07 9.68 -8.81
N VAL A 61 -16.79 8.84 -8.03
CA VAL A 61 -18.24 8.62 -8.26
C VAL A 61 -19.00 9.93 -8.15
N MET A 62 -18.71 10.76 -7.15
CA MET A 62 -19.37 12.05 -6.96
C MET A 62 -19.11 12.99 -8.15
N ALA A 63 -17.88 13.05 -8.66
CA ALA A 63 -17.55 13.83 -9.85
C ALA A 63 -18.29 13.33 -11.10
N GLN A 64 -18.50 12.01 -11.21
CA GLN A 64 -19.15 11.40 -12.35
C GLN A 64 -20.69 11.55 -12.36
N THR A 65 -21.30 12.02 -11.25
CA THR A 65 -22.75 12.32 -11.16
C THR A 65 -23.21 13.37 -12.18
N ARG A 66 -22.30 14.19 -12.70
CA ARG A 66 -22.56 15.09 -13.83
C ARG A 66 -21.72 14.67 -15.01
N ASN A 67 -22.34 14.62 -16.19
CA ASN A 67 -21.61 14.44 -17.43
C ASN A 67 -20.78 15.69 -17.73
N ALA A 68 -19.46 15.54 -17.88
CA ALA A 68 -18.56 16.65 -18.14
C ALA A 68 -18.82 17.35 -19.48
N THR A 69 -19.42 16.67 -20.45
CA THR A 69 -19.69 17.19 -21.80
C THR A 69 -21.08 17.82 -21.91
N THR A 70 -22.11 17.17 -21.36
CA THR A 70 -23.50 17.64 -21.49
C THR A 70 -24.01 18.40 -20.27
N GLY A 71 -23.30 18.35 -19.14
CA GLY A 71 -23.73 18.94 -17.86
C GLY A 71 -24.92 18.23 -17.21
N GLN A 72 -25.47 17.19 -17.85
CA GLN A 72 -26.64 16.46 -17.37
C GLN A 72 -26.27 15.56 -16.18
N VAL A 73 -27.22 15.40 -15.26
CA VAL A 73 -27.09 14.48 -14.12
C VAL A 73 -27.20 13.04 -14.64
N GLN A 74 -26.23 12.20 -14.28
CA GLN A 74 -26.22 10.78 -14.58
C GLN A 74 -26.67 9.98 -13.36
N GLY A 75 -27.47 8.93 -13.60
CA GLY A 75 -27.83 7.97 -12.55
C GLY A 75 -26.65 7.07 -12.18
N LEU A 76 -26.60 6.63 -10.91
CA LEU A 76 -25.55 5.74 -10.40
C LEU A 76 -25.41 4.44 -11.23
N GLY A 77 -26.50 3.93 -11.81
CA GLY A 77 -26.47 2.76 -12.69
C GLY A 77 -25.63 2.96 -13.95
N SER A 78 -25.62 4.16 -14.54
CA SER A 78 -24.78 4.50 -15.70
C SER A 78 -23.30 4.54 -15.31
N ILE A 79 -22.99 5.19 -14.19
CA ILE A 79 -21.63 5.30 -13.65
C ILE A 79 -21.09 3.91 -13.34
N ARG A 80 -21.91 3.06 -12.72
CA ARG A 80 -21.60 1.66 -12.43
C ARG A 80 -21.34 0.86 -13.70
N ALA A 81 -22.14 1.04 -14.76
CA ALA A 81 -21.92 0.37 -16.03
C ALA A 81 -20.55 0.76 -16.64
N THR A 82 -20.19 2.04 -16.61
CA THR A 82 -18.87 2.52 -17.05
C THR A 82 -17.73 1.94 -16.23
N TYR A 83 -17.88 1.93 -14.89
CA TYR A 83 -16.88 1.34 -13.99
C TYR A 83 -16.71 -0.18 -14.21
N ASN A 84 -17.81 -0.91 -14.37
CA ASN A 84 -17.81 -2.36 -14.57
C ASN A 84 -17.39 -2.78 -15.98
N ALA A 85 -17.50 -1.89 -16.99
CA ALA A 85 -16.97 -2.12 -18.33
C ALA A 85 -15.44 -2.26 -18.33
N LEU A 86 -14.76 -1.73 -17.31
CA LEU A 86 -13.34 -1.96 -17.07
C LEU A 86 -13.16 -3.32 -16.38
N ALA A 87 -12.53 -4.25 -17.09
CA ALA A 87 -12.41 -5.64 -16.63
C ALA A 87 -11.37 -5.83 -15.51
N THR A 88 -10.32 -5.01 -15.49
CA THR A 88 -9.17 -5.18 -14.60
C THR A 88 -9.15 -4.13 -13.49
N THR A 89 -8.56 -4.50 -12.35
CA THR A 89 -8.32 -3.58 -11.23
C THR A 89 -7.48 -2.38 -11.67
N SER A 90 -6.44 -2.60 -12.47
CA SER A 90 -5.56 -1.55 -13.02
C SER A 90 -6.32 -0.55 -13.91
N ALA A 91 -7.23 -1.03 -14.76
CA ALA A 91 -8.05 -0.15 -15.59
C ALA A 91 -8.99 0.71 -14.73
N ARG A 92 -9.60 0.11 -13.69
CA ARG A 92 -10.43 0.84 -12.71
C ARG A 92 -9.60 1.85 -11.91
N PHE A 93 -8.38 1.49 -11.53
CA PHE A 93 -7.44 2.38 -10.85
C PHE A 93 -7.09 3.58 -11.70
N ASN A 94 -6.90 3.40 -13.02
CA ASN A 94 -6.61 4.47 -13.96
C ASN A 94 -7.69 5.57 -14.03
N LEU A 95 -8.92 5.29 -13.58
CA LEU A 95 -9.97 6.31 -13.44
C LEU A 95 -9.68 7.33 -12.33
N LEU A 96 -8.89 6.92 -11.34
CA LEU A 96 -8.56 7.73 -10.16
C LEU A 96 -7.30 8.59 -10.40
N LEU A 97 -6.55 8.29 -11.45
CA LEU A 97 -5.29 8.95 -11.77
C LEU A 97 -5.54 10.33 -12.41
N PRO A 98 -4.62 11.29 -12.21
CA PRO A 98 -4.63 12.54 -12.96
C PRO A 98 -4.47 12.28 -14.46
N ASN A 99 -5.39 12.82 -15.26
CA ASN A 99 -5.31 12.74 -16.72
C ASN A 99 -5.26 14.16 -17.33
N PRO A 100 -4.06 14.69 -17.63
CA PRO A 100 -3.90 16.08 -18.10
C PRO A 100 -4.67 16.37 -19.40
N SER A 101 -4.94 15.34 -20.20
CA SER A 101 -5.65 15.44 -21.47
C SER A 101 -7.17 15.31 -21.35
N ALA A 102 -7.70 15.02 -20.16
CA ALA A 102 -9.15 14.90 -19.96
C ALA A 102 -9.87 16.24 -20.15
N VAL A 103 -11.06 16.19 -20.75
CA VAL A 103 -11.94 17.36 -20.91
C VAL A 103 -12.52 17.79 -19.55
N ASP A 104 -12.81 16.81 -18.68
CA ASP A 104 -13.28 17.05 -17.32
C ASP A 104 -12.14 17.61 -16.44
N VAL A 105 -12.42 18.72 -15.76
CA VAL A 105 -11.49 19.38 -14.83
C VAL A 105 -11.15 18.46 -13.65
N ASN A 106 -12.12 17.68 -13.15
CA ASN A 106 -11.90 16.78 -12.01
C ASN A 106 -10.98 15.61 -12.40
N ALA A 107 -11.19 15.03 -13.58
CA ALA A 107 -10.31 14.00 -14.11
C ALA A 107 -8.91 14.55 -14.44
N ARG A 108 -8.79 15.85 -14.75
CA ARG A 108 -7.49 16.50 -15.01
C ARG A 108 -6.64 16.63 -13.76
N SER A 109 -7.24 17.02 -12.63
CA SER A 109 -6.54 17.04 -11.33
C SER A 109 -6.30 15.62 -10.78
N GLY A 110 -7.12 14.66 -11.18
CA GLY A 110 -7.15 13.33 -10.60
C GLY A 110 -7.86 13.31 -9.24
N PHE A 111 -8.05 12.10 -8.73
CA PHE A 111 -8.71 11.83 -7.44
C PHE A 111 -7.73 11.30 -6.39
N LEU A 112 -6.51 10.99 -6.81
CA LEU A 112 -5.36 10.64 -5.99
C LEU A 112 -4.26 11.65 -6.17
N ASP A 113 -3.49 11.88 -5.11
CA ASP A 113 -2.25 12.62 -5.22
C ASP A 113 -1.24 11.89 -6.13
N GLN A 114 -0.50 12.66 -6.93
CA GLN A 114 0.45 12.12 -7.90
C GLN A 114 1.48 11.19 -7.26
N THR A 115 2.02 11.55 -6.09
CA THR A 115 3.03 10.73 -5.42
C THR A 115 2.47 9.38 -4.95
N THR A 116 1.20 9.37 -4.53
CA THR A 116 0.50 8.15 -4.14
C THR A 116 0.25 7.29 -5.36
N ALA A 117 -0.22 7.89 -6.47
CA ALA A 117 -0.44 7.19 -7.73
C ALA A 117 0.85 6.55 -8.27
N ASP A 118 1.95 7.31 -8.31
CA ASP A 118 3.26 6.83 -8.77
C ASP A 118 3.74 5.64 -7.95
N HIS A 119 3.57 5.69 -6.63
CA HIS A 119 3.93 4.59 -5.75
C HIS A 119 3.09 3.32 -5.98
N PHE A 120 1.82 3.44 -6.38
CA PHE A 120 1.05 2.27 -6.81
C PHE A 120 1.51 1.75 -8.17
N LEU A 121 1.81 2.64 -9.12
CA LEU A 121 2.28 2.27 -10.47
C LEU A 121 3.64 1.58 -10.45
N GLU A 122 4.55 2.02 -9.57
CA GLU A 122 5.90 1.44 -9.44
C GLU A 122 5.85 -0.02 -8.95
N TYR A 123 4.96 -0.33 -8.01
CA TYR A 123 4.90 -1.65 -7.37
C TYR A 123 3.88 -2.60 -8.02
N THR A 124 2.95 -2.07 -8.81
CA THR A 124 1.93 -2.87 -9.49
C THR A 124 2.45 -3.36 -10.84
N THR A 125 2.81 -4.64 -10.89
CA THR A 125 3.33 -5.28 -12.12
C THR A 125 2.27 -6.05 -12.92
N GLY A 126 1.11 -6.32 -12.32
CA GLY A 126 0.01 -7.06 -12.94
C GLY A 126 -1.25 -6.22 -13.12
N THR A 127 -2.27 -6.78 -13.78
CA THR A 127 -3.50 -6.05 -14.09
C THR A 127 -4.55 -6.10 -13.00
N ASP A 128 -4.56 -7.15 -12.18
CA ASP A 128 -5.68 -7.44 -11.26
C ASP A 128 -5.39 -7.13 -9.80
N ARG A 129 -4.13 -6.81 -9.45
CA ARG A 129 -3.67 -6.60 -8.09
C ARG A 129 -2.91 -5.30 -7.98
N LEU A 130 -3.38 -4.37 -7.16
CA LEU A 130 -2.63 -3.17 -6.79
C LEU A 130 -1.69 -3.49 -5.64
N LYS A 131 -0.42 -3.12 -5.80
CA LYS A 131 0.61 -3.30 -4.77
C LYS A 131 1.34 -1.99 -4.49
N THR A 132 1.94 -1.97 -3.31
CA THR A 132 2.85 -0.93 -2.80
C THR A 132 3.94 -1.64 -1.98
N ALA A 133 4.96 -0.91 -1.53
CA ALA A 133 5.96 -1.43 -0.59
C ALA A 133 5.31 -2.03 0.67
N ALA A 134 4.38 -1.30 1.29
CA ALA A 134 3.70 -1.71 2.51
C ALA A 134 2.80 -2.95 2.28
N LEU A 135 2.03 -2.96 1.18
CA LEU A 135 1.19 -4.11 0.82
C LEU A 135 2.04 -5.37 0.59
N SER A 136 3.16 -5.25 -0.13
CA SER A 136 4.09 -6.36 -0.35
C SER A 136 4.72 -6.84 0.96
N GLY A 137 5.13 -5.91 1.83
CA GLY A 137 5.67 -6.22 3.14
C GLY A 137 4.65 -6.86 4.11
N ALA A 138 3.36 -6.58 3.92
CA ALA A 138 2.26 -7.18 4.67
C ALA A 138 1.76 -8.50 4.07
N LYS A 139 2.24 -8.92 2.88
CA LYS A 139 1.67 -10.00 2.05
C LYS A 139 0.19 -9.77 1.75
N GLN A 140 -0.12 -8.57 1.28
CA GLN A 140 -1.46 -8.15 0.93
C GLN A 140 -1.45 -7.44 -0.44
N HIS A 141 -2.61 -7.35 -1.05
CA HIS A 141 -2.84 -6.54 -2.23
C HIS A 141 -4.22 -5.89 -2.17
N LEU A 142 -4.38 -4.79 -2.89
CA LEU A 142 -5.68 -4.13 -3.05
C LEU A 142 -6.30 -4.56 -4.38
N THR A 143 -7.61 -4.76 -4.38
CA THR A 143 -8.40 -5.00 -5.58
C THR A 143 -9.57 -4.03 -5.65
N LEU A 144 -9.97 -3.72 -6.87
CA LEU A 144 -11.13 -2.88 -7.18
C LEU A 144 -12.16 -3.81 -7.81
N PRO A 145 -12.97 -4.54 -7.01
CA PRO A 145 -13.98 -5.48 -7.51
C PRO A 145 -15.07 -4.79 -8.32
N ALA A 146 -15.87 -5.59 -9.01
CA ALA A 146 -17.04 -5.08 -9.75
C ALA A 146 -18.03 -4.46 -8.77
N TRP A 147 -18.53 -3.28 -9.11
CA TRP A 147 -19.52 -2.57 -8.32
C TRP A 147 -20.89 -3.23 -8.51
N GLN A 148 -21.47 -3.73 -7.41
CA GLN A 148 -22.79 -4.39 -7.39
C GLN A 148 -23.94 -3.37 -7.35
N ASP A 149 -25.14 -3.84 -7.70
CA ASP A 149 -26.34 -3.00 -7.57
C ASP A 149 -26.74 -2.79 -6.11
N GLY A 150 -27.21 -1.59 -5.78
CA GLY A 150 -27.61 -1.20 -4.42
C GLY A 150 -26.47 -0.77 -3.47
N ASP A 151 -25.21 -1.06 -3.80
CA ASP A 151 -24.05 -0.73 -2.95
C ASP A 151 -23.28 0.51 -3.45
N LEU A 152 -22.29 0.97 -2.69
CA LEU A 152 -21.23 1.86 -3.16
C LEU A 152 -20.02 1.04 -3.62
N PRO A 153 -19.20 1.54 -4.56
CA PRO A 153 -17.99 0.83 -4.96
C PRO A 153 -16.99 0.78 -3.79
N ARG A 154 -16.26 -0.32 -3.70
CA ARG A 154 -15.38 -0.60 -2.56
C ARG A 154 -13.98 -1.02 -3.02
N VAL A 155 -13.00 -0.74 -2.18
CA VAL A 155 -11.63 -1.22 -2.29
C VAL A 155 -11.44 -2.39 -1.33
N GLU A 156 -11.09 -3.55 -1.87
CA GLU A 156 -10.89 -4.77 -1.08
C GLU A 156 -9.41 -4.99 -0.80
N LEU A 157 -9.06 -5.15 0.48
CA LEU A 157 -7.74 -5.60 0.93
C LEU A 157 -7.73 -7.13 1.07
N VAL A 158 -6.94 -7.78 0.24
CA VAL A 158 -6.86 -9.24 0.12
C VAL A 158 -5.47 -9.70 0.58
N ASN A 159 -5.42 -10.80 1.33
CA ASN A 159 -4.15 -11.42 1.71
C ASN A 159 -3.61 -12.27 0.54
N ASP A 160 -2.31 -12.19 0.29
CA ASP A 160 -1.59 -13.04 -0.68
C ASP A 160 -1.34 -14.46 -0.15
#